data_AF-A0A1Y4SWX4-F1
#
_entry.id   AF-A0A1Y4SWX4-F1
#
_cell.length_a   1.000
_cell.length_b   1.000
_cell.length_c   1.000
_cell.angle_alpha   90.00
_cell.angle_beta   90.00
_cell.angle_gamma   90.00
#
_symmetry.space_group_name_H-M   'P 1'
#
loop_
_entity.id
_entity.type
_entity.pdbx_description
1 polymer ?
#
loop_
_entity_poly.entity_id
_entity_poly.type
_entity_poly.pdbx_seq_one_letter_code
_entity_poly.pdbx_strand_id
1 'polypeptide(L)'
;MKYIVGKPSILTAILLSTFYSLLGVAIYIFTPWEGMNYVGIVIIFLSIFVIFPEAACNELMWEIDTQTLKFTNYSKGIDKILIFYQQLFVAKRFPYQVVINLEQIDYIAVTYAKVPRAPFGAIGYDVWFNIHTYDGSVYSFIALTLSGKKDFNQAVDFMKEQGIHFKDGYHILDALHSHEHLSYYLERIDKEQSK
;
A
#
# COMPACT_ATOMS: atom_id res chain seq x y z
N MET A 1 19.07 12.91 5.40
CA MET A 1 18.70 11.57 5.88
C MET A 1 17.41 11.16 5.16
N LYS A 2 17.17 9.86 4.95
CA LYS A 2 16.02 9.39 4.15
C LYS A 2 15.46 8.11 4.78
N TYR A 3 14.14 8.05 4.90
CA TYR A 3 13.40 6.88 5.41
C TYR A 3 12.38 6.43 4.36
N ILE A 4 12.24 5.11 4.21
CA ILE A 4 11.31 4.49 3.27
C ILE A 4 10.44 3.54 4.07
N VAL A 5 9.13 3.63 3.89
CA VAL A 5 8.15 2.77 4.53
C VAL A 5 7.43 1.97 3.46
N GLY A 6 7.43 0.64 3.65
CA GLY A 6 6.94 -0.32 2.66
C GLY A 6 8.00 -0.77 1.66
N LYS A 7 7.73 -1.88 0.99
CA LYS A 7 8.59 -2.44 -0.06
C LYS A 7 7.72 -3.06 -1.14
N PRO A 8 8.17 -3.11 -2.40
CA PRO A 8 7.39 -3.78 -3.43
C PRO A 8 7.27 -5.28 -3.12
N SER A 9 6.06 -5.83 -3.23
CA SER A 9 5.72 -7.22 -2.92
C SER A 9 6.09 -8.18 -4.06
N ILE A 10 7.32 -8.08 -4.57
CA ILE A 10 7.78 -8.84 -5.75
C ILE A 10 7.65 -10.34 -5.52
N LEU A 11 8.01 -10.84 -4.34
CA LEU A 11 7.89 -12.27 -4.02
C LEU A 11 6.44 -12.74 -4.09
N THR A 12 5.52 -11.98 -3.50
CA THR A 12 4.08 -12.27 -3.54
C THR A 12 3.56 -12.27 -4.98
N ALA A 13 4.01 -11.31 -5.80
CA ALA A 13 3.66 -11.23 -7.21
C ALA A 13 4.16 -12.46 -8.00
N ILE A 14 5.41 -12.90 -7.75
CA ILE A 14 5.97 -14.11 -8.36
C ILE A 14 5.13 -15.33 -7.98
N LEU A 15 4.83 -15.51 -6.68
CA LEU A 15 4.06 -16.65 -6.20
C LEU A 15 2.66 -16.69 -6.81
N LEU A 16 1.96 -15.55 -6.80
CA LEU A 16 0.60 -15.44 -7.34
C LEU A 16 0.59 -15.69 -8.86
N SER A 17 1.50 -15.06 -9.59
CA SER A 17 1.61 -15.23 -11.05
C SER A 17 1.99 -16.65 -11.42
N THR A 18 2.89 -17.29 -10.67
CA THR A 18 3.27 -18.69 -10.89
C THR A 18 2.08 -19.62 -10.66
N PHE A 19 1.32 -19.40 -9.59
CA PHE A 19 0.12 -20.19 -9.30
C PHE A 19 -0.91 -20.12 -10.44
N TYR A 20 -1.25 -18.91 -10.92
CA TYR A 20 -2.20 -18.77 -12.02
C TYR A 20 -1.64 -19.31 -13.35
N SER A 21 -0.34 -19.17 -13.59
CA SER A 21 0.30 -19.74 -14.78
C SER A 21 0.24 -21.27 -14.77
N LEU A 22 0.49 -21.91 -13.63
CA LEU A 22 0.36 -23.36 -13.47
C LEU A 22 -1.09 -23.82 -13.67
N LEU A 23 -2.07 -23.05 -13.19
CA LEU A 23 -3.48 -23.32 -13.44
C LEU A 23 -3.82 -23.23 -14.94
N GLY A 24 -3.30 -22.22 -15.65
CA GLY A 24 -3.44 -22.10 -17.10
C GLY A 24 -2.80 -23.26 -17.87
N VAL A 25 -1.61 -23.72 -17.46
CA VAL A 25 -0.93 -24.90 -18.03
C VAL A 25 -1.74 -26.17 -17.77
N ALA A 26 -2.26 -26.35 -16.55
CA ALA A 26 -3.11 -27.50 -16.22
C ALA A 26 -4.36 -27.52 -17.11
N ILE A 27 -5.04 -26.37 -17.25
CA ILE A 27 -6.19 -26.25 -18.16
C ILE A 27 -5.79 -26.66 -19.57
N TYR A 28 -4.67 -26.13 -20.09
CA TYR A 28 -4.17 -26.45 -21.44
C TYR A 28 -3.87 -27.94 -21.66
N ILE A 29 -3.30 -28.64 -20.67
CA ILE A 29 -2.94 -30.07 -20.80
C ILE A 29 -4.16 -30.99 -20.66
N PHE A 30 -5.06 -30.70 -19.72
CA PHE A 30 -6.22 -31.55 -19.42
C PHE A 30 -7.46 -31.22 -20.25
N THR A 31 -7.28 -30.46 -21.34
CA THR A 31 -8.41 -29.94 -22.12
C THR A 31 -9.27 -31.04 -22.73
N PRO A 32 -10.59 -31.05 -22.43
CA PRO A 32 -11.54 -31.97 -23.06
C PRO A 32 -11.93 -31.54 -24.50
N TRP A 33 -11.61 -30.30 -24.90
CA TRP A 33 -11.87 -29.75 -26.24
C TRP A 33 -10.89 -28.61 -26.59
N GLU A 34 -10.72 -28.32 -27.88
CA GLU A 34 -9.74 -27.31 -28.36
C GLU A 34 -10.02 -25.90 -27.81
N GLY A 35 -11.28 -25.55 -27.56
CA GLY A 35 -11.68 -24.27 -27.01
C GLY A 35 -11.01 -23.94 -25.66
N MET A 36 -10.80 -24.95 -24.80
CA MET A 36 -10.15 -24.73 -23.51
C MET A 36 -8.63 -24.50 -23.63
N ASN A 37 -8.00 -24.88 -24.74
CA ASN A 37 -6.56 -24.64 -24.93
C ASN A 37 -6.33 -23.13 -24.99
N TYR A 38 -7.19 -22.43 -25.73
CA TYR A 38 -7.18 -20.98 -25.80
C TYR A 38 -7.44 -20.34 -24.44
N VAL A 39 -8.35 -20.89 -23.62
CA VAL A 39 -8.58 -20.41 -22.25
C VAL A 39 -7.32 -20.55 -21.39
N GLY A 40 -6.64 -21.70 -21.45
CA GLY A 40 -5.37 -21.90 -20.74
C GLY A 40 -4.30 -20.89 -21.14
N ILE A 41 -4.14 -20.64 -22.44
CA ILE A 41 -3.21 -19.63 -22.99
C ILE A 41 -3.57 -18.22 -22.49
N VAL A 42 -4.86 -17.85 -22.51
CA VAL A 42 -5.31 -16.54 -22.02
C VAL A 42 -5.02 -16.36 -20.54
N ILE A 43 -5.21 -17.40 -19.72
CA ILE A 43 -4.90 -17.35 -18.28
C ILE A 43 -3.40 -17.13 -18.04
N ILE A 44 -2.54 -17.83 -18.79
CA ILE A 44 -1.08 -17.63 -18.72
C ILE A 44 -0.70 -16.21 -19.17
N PHE A 45 -1.36 -15.68 -20.20
CA PHE A 45 -1.11 -14.31 -20.63
C PHE A 45 -1.53 -13.30 -19.55
N LEU A 46 -2.73 -13.43 -18.99
CA LEU A 46 -3.21 -12.54 -17.93
C LEU A 46 -2.37 -12.65 -16.65
N SER A 47 -1.87 -13.84 -16.30
CA SER A 47 -1.02 -14.01 -15.11
C SER A 47 0.28 -13.24 -15.22
N ILE A 48 0.89 -13.17 -16.42
CA ILE A 48 2.16 -12.50 -16.66
C ILE A 48 1.96 -11.00 -16.89
N PHE A 49 0.94 -10.61 -17.67
CA PHE A 49 0.80 -9.22 -18.14
C PHE A 49 -0.18 -8.37 -17.32
N VAL A 50 -0.97 -8.96 -16.42
CA VAL A 50 -1.96 -8.24 -15.61
C VAL A 50 -1.72 -8.51 -14.13
N ILE A 51 -1.81 -9.79 -13.73
CA ILE A 51 -1.75 -10.18 -12.31
C ILE A 51 -0.37 -9.87 -11.72
N PHE A 52 0.71 -10.20 -12.43
CA PHE A 52 2.06 -9.93 -11.95
C PHE A 52 2.35 -8.43 -11.77
N PRO A 53 2.15 -7.56 -12.78
CA PRO A 53 2.33 -6.11 -12.63
C PRO A 53 1.52 -5.51 -11.48
N GLU A 54 0.24 -5.87 -11.38
CA GLU A 54 -0.63 -5.37 -10.32
C GLU A 54 -0.14 -5.79 -8.92
N ALA A 55 0.21 -7.07 -8.77
CA ALA A 55 0.68 -7.62 -7.51
C ALA A 55 2.08 -7.12 -7.11
N ALA A 56 2.94 -6.80 -8.08
CA ALA A 56 4.28 -6.26 -7.82
C ALA A 56 4.23 -4.85 -7.21
N CYS A 57 3.22 -4.07 -7.58
CA CYS A 57 2.96 -2.71 -7.12
C CYS A 57 1.87 -2.65 -6.04
N ASN A 58 1.62 -3.76 -5.32
CA ASN A 58 0.47 -3.85 -4.42
C ASN A 58 0.74 -3.22 -3.04
N GLU A 59 1.99 -3.23 -2.60
CA GLU A 59 2.40 -2.63 -1.33
C GLU A 59 2.63 -1.12 -1.48
N LEU A 60 2.01 -0.37 -0.59
CA LEU A 60 2.12 1.08 -0.49
C LEU A 60 3.53 1.46 -0.08
N MET A 61 4.11 2.38 -0.81
CA MET A 61 5.42 2.93 -0.53
C MET A 61 5.31 4.43 -0.34
N TRP A 62 5.89 4.91 0.76
CA TRP A 62 6.16 6.31 0.95
C TRP A 62 7.56 6.52 1.50
N GLU A 63 8.09 7.69 1.22
CA GLU A 63 9.45 8.08 1.51
C GLU A 63 9.46 9.49 2.04
N ILE A 64 10.23 9.69 3.09
CA ILE A 64 10.48 11.00 3.67
C ILE A 64 11.98 11.28 3.63
N ASP A 65 12.33 12.44 3.08
CA ASP A 65 13.65 13.03 3.18
C ASP A 65 13.58 14.40 3.88
N THR A 66 14.69 15.13 3.93
CA THR A 66 14.77 16.42 4.63
C THR A 66 13.95 17.54 4.00
N GLN A 67 13.44 17.36 2.77
CA GLN A 67 12.73 18.41 2.02
C GLN A 67 11.35 17.97 1.55
N THR A 68 11.14 16.68 1.32
CA THR A 68 9.97 16.16 0.65
C THR A 68 9.42 14.89 1.28
N LEU A 69 8.10 14.81 1.30
CA LEU A 69 7.32 13.60 1.53
C LEU A 69 6.80 13.11 0.18
N LYS A 70 7.17 11.89 -0.18
CA LYS A 70 6.78 11.25 -1.44
C LYS A 70 5.97 10.00 -1.14
N PHE A 71 4.86 9.79 -1.84
CA PHE A 71 4.06 8.59 -1.64
C PHE A 71 3.34 8.15 -2.91
N THR A 72 2.89 6.90 -2.86
CA THR A 72 2.08 6.25 -3.89
C THR A 72 0.61 6.28 -3.47
N ASN A 73 -0.28 6.63 -4.39
CA ASN A 73 -1.72 6.67 -4.15
C ASN A 73 -2.45 5.90 -5.25
N TYR A 74 -2.32 4.57 -5.21
CA TYR A 74 -2.95 3.70 -6.19
C TYR A 74 -4.45 3.57 -5.90
N SER A 75 -5.27 4.31 -6.64
CA SER A 75 -6.73 4.25 -6.50
C SER A 75 -7.31 2.98 -7.13
N LYS A 76 -6.68 2.46 -8.20
CA LYS A 76 -7.18 1.33 -8.99
C LYS A 76 -6.06 0.34 -9.34
N GLY A 77 -6.42 -0.93 -9.55
CA GLY A 77 -5.50 -1.97 -10.02
C GLY A 77 -4.85 -1.64 -11.37
N ILE A 78 -5.58 -0.95 -12.25
CA ILE A 78 -5.05 -0.50 -13.55
C ILE A 78 -3.91 0.51 -13.38
N ASP A 79 -3.98 1.41 -12.38
CA ASP A 79 -2.94 2.40 -12.11
C ASP A 79 -1.61 1.70 -11.75
N LYS A 80 -1.70 0.61 -10.99
CA LYS A 80 -0.57 -0.24 -10.60
C LYS A 80 0.08 -0.88 -11.82
N ILE A 81 -0.73 -1.46 -12.70
CA ILE A 81 -0.25 -2.11 -13.94
C ILE A 81 0.46 -1.09 -14.84
N LEU A 82 -0.14 0.10 -15.04
CA LEU A 82 0.45 1.14 -15.88
C LEU A 82 1.81 1.61 -15.32
N ILE A 83 1.88 1.85 -14.01
CA ILE A 83 3.11 2.30 -13.36
C ILE A 83 4.20 1.25 -13.42
N PHE A 84 3.86 -0.03 -13.25
CA PHE A 84 4.80 -1.13 -13.43
C PHE A 84 5.44 -1.10 -14.82
N TYR A 85 4.64 -0.94 -15.88
CA TYR A 85 5.17 -0.90 -17.25
C TYR A 85 5.93 0.39 -17.55
N GLN A 86 5.49 1.54 -17.03
CA GLN A 86 6.26 2.78 -17.12
C GLN A 86 7.63 2.64 -16.45
N GLN A 87 7.70 1.98 -15.29
CA GLN A 87 8.97 1.71 -14.63
C GLN A 87 9.86 0.79 -15.48
N LEU A 88 9.28 -0.28 -16.03
CA LEU A 88 10.02 -1.31 -16.77
C LEU A 88 10.57 -0.79 -18.10
N PHE A 89 9.84 0.08 -18.80
CA PHE A 89 10.20 0.55 -20.14
C PHE A 89 10.69 1.99 -20.22
N VAL A 90 10.37 2.86 -19.25
CA VAL A 90 10.63 4.32 -19.35
C VAL A 90 11.50 4.85 -18.22
N ALA A 91 11.09 4.70 -16.96
CA ALA A 91 11.60 5.54 -15.87
C ALA A 91 12.76 4.95 -15.04
N LYS A 92 13.04 3.65 -15.13
CA LYS A 92 14.07 2.90 -14.34
C LYS A 92 13.97 3.03 -12.80
N ARG A 93 13.07 3.85 -12.25
CA ARG A 93 12.78 4.03 -10.81
C ARG A 93 11.26 4.08 -10.61
N PHE A 94 10.78 3.59 -9.47
CA PHE A 94 9.37 3.69 -9.07
C PHE A 94 8.99 5.18 -8.97
N PRO A 95 8.03 5.69 -9.75
CA PRO A 95 7.56 7.05 -9.60
C PRO A 95 6.64 7.13 -8.39
N TYR A 96 7.05 7.87 -7.36
CA TYR A 96 6.07 8.40 -6.40
C TYR A 96 5.13 9.33 -7.17
N GLN A 97 3.82 9.11 -7.05
CA GLN A 97 2.82 9.89 -7.78
C GLN A 97 2.64 11.28 -7.17
N VAL A 98 2.83 11.39 -5.85
CA VAL A 98 2.68 12.64 -5.10
C VAL A 98 4.00 12.95 -4.41
N VAL A 99 4.43 14.21 -4.57
CA VAL A 99 5.62 14.79 -3.93
C VAL A 99 5.19 16.11 -3.30
N ILE A 100 5.32 16.21 -1.98
CA ILE A 100 4.94 17.40 -1.20
C ILE A 100 6.19 17.88 -0.48
N ASN A 101 6.48 19.18 -0.56
CA ASN A 101 7.56 19.76 0.23
C ASN A 101 7.13 19.87 1.69
N LEU A 102 8.02 19.60 2.64
CA LEU A 102 7.65 19.61 4.06
C LEU A 102 7.18 20.99 4.53
N GLU A 103 7.74 22.06 3.95
CA GLU A 103 7.35 23.45 4.22
C GLU A 103 5.90 23.76 3.82
N GLN A 104 5.32 22.95 2.93
CA GLN A 104 3.92 23.11 2.51
C GLN A 104 2.94 22.45 3.48
N ILE A 105 3.42 21.57 4.36
CA ILE A 105 2.59 20.79 5.28
C ILE A 105 2.26 21.65 6.51
N ASP A 106 0.97 21.85 6.76
CA ASP A 106 0.46 22.45 8.00
C ASP A 106 0.46 21.41 9.13
N TYR A 107 -0.28 20.31 8.91
CA TYR A 107 -0.29 19.17 9.82
C TYR A 107 -0.68 17.88 9.11
N ILE A 108 -0.40 16.75 9.75
CA ILE A 108 -0.85 15.43 9.32
C ILE A 108 -1.88 14.91 10.32
N ALA A 109 -3.11 14.69 9.88
CA ALA A 109 -4.12 14.01 10.69
C ALA A 109 -3.95 12.49 10.54
N VAL A 110 -3.92 11.80 11.69
CA VAL A 110 -3.81 10.35 11.76
C VAL A 110 -5.18 9.76 12.01
N THR A 111 -5.65 8.93 11.08
CA THR A 111 -6.97 8.29 11.14
C THR A 111 -6.85 6.81 10.82
N TYR A 112 -7.95 6.07 10.95
CA TYR A 112 -8.03 4.69 10.51
C TYR A 112 -9.29 4.43 9.68
N ALA A 113 -9.25 3.41 8.83
CA ALA A 113 -10.40 2.96 8.07
C ALA A 113 -10.62 1.46 8.27
N LYS A 114 -11.89 1.07 8.45
CA LYS A 114 -12.29 -0.35 8.41
C LYS A 114 -12.19 -0.85 6.99
N VAL A 115 -11.50 -1.97 6.82
CA VAL A 115 -11.34 -2.62 5.52
C VAL A 115 -11.75 -4.08 5.64
N PRO A 116 -12.74 -4.54 4.84
CA PRO A 116 -13.05 -5.96 4.78
C PRO A 116 -11.87 -6.72 4.18
N ARG A 117 -11.37 -7.74 4.89
CA ARG A 117 -10.27 -8.60 4.48
C ARG A 117 -10.81 -9.97 4.09
N ALA A 118 -10.34 -10.49 2.97
CA ALA A 118 -10.60 -11.85 2.53
C ALA A 118 -9.52 -12.81 3.08
N PRO A 119 -9.81 -14.10 3.24
CA PRO A 119 -11.13 -14.74 3.18
C PRO A 119 -11.94 -14.53 4.49
N PHE A 120 -13.27 -14.74 4.43
CA PHE A 120 -14.20 -14.82 5.58
C PHE A 120 -14.71 -13.52 6.23
N GLY A 121 -14.64 -12.37 5.55
CA GLY A 121 -15.30 -11.14 6.04
C GLY A 121 -14.70 -10.59 7.35
N ALA A 122 -13.45 -10.96 7.66
CA ALA A 122 -12.71 -10.37 8.76
C ALA A 122 -12.57 -8.86 8.53
N ILE A 123 -12.66 -8.07 9.60
CA ILE A 123 -12.45 -6.63 9.54
C ILE A 123 -11.00 -6.35 9.89
N GLY A 124 -10.28 -5.77 8.94
CA GLY A 124 -8.97 -5.16 9.18
C GLY A 124 -9.10 -3.65 9.39
N TYR A 125 -8.02 -3.05 9.88
CA TYR A 125 -7.93 -1.61 10.06
C TYR A 125 -6.66 -1.08 9.39
N ASP A 126 -6.82 -0.12 8.49
CA ASP A 126 -5.71 0.54 7.81
C ASP A 126 -5.50 1.93 8.41
N VAL A 127 -4.25 2.28 8.73
CA VAL A 127 -3.87 3.60 9.24
C VAL A 127 -3.68 4.54 8.06
N TRP A 128 -4.34 5.69 8.10
CA TRP A 128 -4.32 6.71 7.09
C TRP A 128 -3.66 7.98 7.60
N PHE A 129 -2.84 8.58 6.75
CA PHE A 129 -2.37 9.95 6.92
C PHE A 129 -3.15 10.84 5.97
N ASN A 130 -3.75 11.89 6.53
CA ASN A 130 -4.34 12.99 5.77
C ASN A 130 -3.43 14.21 5.97
N ILE A 131 -2.65 14.52 4.93
CA ILE A 131 -1.74 15.65 4.90
C ILE A 131 -2.55 16.88 4.55
N HIS A 132 -2.63 17.82 5.48
CA HIS A 132 -3.19 19.15 5.26
C HIS A 132 -2.06 20.11 4.95
N THR A 133 -2.19 20.84 3.84
CA THR A 133 -1.21 21.84 3.42
C THR A 133 -1.69 23.25 3.72
N TYR A 134 -0.76 24.20 3.85
CA TYR A 134 -1.10 25.61 4.14
C TYR A 134 -1.96 26.27 3.04
N ASP A 135 -1.92 25.74 1.81
CA ASP A 135 -2.77 26.19 0.71
C ASP A 135 -4.21 25.65 0.78
N GLY A 136 -4.54 24.82 1.78
CA GLY A 136 -5.85 24.23 2.00
C GLY A 136 -6.07 22.89 1.29
N SER A 137 -5.11 22.40 0.51
CA SER A 137 -5.20 21.07 -0.12
C SER A 137 -5.11 19.95 0.92
N VAL A 138 -5.71 18.80 0.60
CA VAL A 138 -5.65 17.61 1.44
C VAL A 138 -5.23 16.42 0.60
N TYR A 139 -4.18 15.74 1.04
CA TYR A 139 -3.68 14.53 0.41
C TYR A 139 -3.75 13.35 1.38
N SER A 140 -4.38 12.26 0.95
CA SER A 140 -4.59 11.09 1.81
C SER A 140 -3.91 9.85 1.25
N PHE A 141 -3.26 9.09 2.13
CA PHE A 141 -2.71 7.78 1.77
C PHE A 141 -2.67 6.84 2.99
N ILE A 142 -2.66 5.54 2.72
CA ILE A 142 -2.45 4.51 3.75
C ILE A 142 -0.99 4.54 4.17
N ALA A 143 -0.74 4.81 5.45
CA ALA A 143 0.59 5.14 5.95
C ALA A 143 1.32 3.94 6.54
N LEU A 144 0.63 2.92 7.05
CA LEU A 144 1.24 1.75 7.66
C LEU A 144 0.99 0.49 6.85
N THR A 145 2.06 -0.23 6.51
CA THR A 145 1.98 -1.57 5.92
C THR A 145 2.02 -2.65 7.01
N LEU A 146 1.53 -3.85 6.68
CA LEU A 146 1.41 -4.99 7.61
C LEU A 146 2.72 -5.40 8.31
N SER A 147 3.88 -5.10 7.72
CA SER A 147 5.20 -5.50 8.24
C SER A 147 6.15 -4.34 8.54
N GLY A 148 5.67 -3.10 8.42
CA GLY A 148 6.52 -1.90 8.42
C GLY A 148 6.62 -1.10 9.72
N LYS A 149 6.14 -1.62 10.86
CA LYS A 149 6.01 -0.84 12.12
C LYS A 149 7.30 -0.11 12.54
N LYS A 150 8.46 -0.76 12.43
CA LYS A 150 9.74 -0.15 12.81
C LYS A 150 10.10 1.03 11.89
N ASP A 151 10.12 0.79 10.59
CA ASP A 151 10.48 1.81 9.59
C ASP A 151 9.46 2.95 9.60
N PHE A 152 8.19 2.64 9.82
CA PHE A 152 7.11 3.59 10.03
C PHE A 152 7.38 4.50 11.24
N ASN A 153 7.64 3.92 12.42
CA ASN A 153 7.88 4.71 13.63
C ASN A 153 9.10 5.62 13.45
N GLN A 154 10.20 5.10 12.87
CA GLN A 154 11.39 5.91 12.59
C GLN A 154 11.11 7.06 11.62
N ALA A 155 10.30 6.83 10.58
CA ALA A 155 9.92 7.87 9.64
C ALA A 155 9.01 8.93 10.27
N VAL A 156 8.09 8.53 11.16
CA VAL A 156 7.23 9.44 11.91
C VAL A 156 8.03 10.28 12.90
N ASP A 157 8.95 9.66 13.65
CA ASP A 157 9.83 10.37 14.57
C ASP A 157 10.68 11.40 13.83
N PHE A 158 11.24 11.03 12.68
CA PHE A 158 11.97 11.95 11.82
C PHE A 158 11.09 13.12 11.34
N MET A 159 9.85 12.87 10.92
CA MET A 159 8.93 13.96 10.53
C MET A 159 8.65 14.92 11.68
N LYS A 160 8.44 14.40 12.91
CA LYS A 160 8.28 15.23 14.11
C LYS A 160 9.54 16.07 14.39
N GLU A 161 10.74 15.50 14.22
CA GLU A 161 12.01 16.23 14.34
C GLU A 161 12.17 17.33 13.29
N GLN A 162 11.61 17.15 12.08
CA GLN A 162 11.55 18.20 11.05
C GLN A 162 10.47 19.27 11.33
N GLY A 163 9.77 19.21 12.47
CA GLY A 163 8.77 20.19 12.87
C GLY A 163 7.36 19.92 12.34
N ILE A 164 7.10 18.75 11.74
CA ILE A 164 5.76 18.41 11.26
C ILE A 164 4.85 18.06 12.45
N HIS A 165 3.71 18.73 12.52
CA HIS A 165 2.72 18.50 13.56
C HIS A 165 1.77 17.35 13.18
N PHE A 166 1.60 16.37 14.08
CA PHE A 166 0.64 15.28 13.93
C PHE A 166 -0.60 15.54 14.80
N LYS A 167 -1.78 15.51 14.19
CA LYS A 167 -3.07 15.47 14.91
C LYS A 167 -3.53 14.02 15.00
N ASP A 168 -3.21 13.39 16.12
CA ASP A 168 -3.51 11.99 16.39
C ASP A 168 -4.55 11.86 17.52
N GLY A 169 -5.81 12.21 17.22
CA GLY A 169 -6.89 12.20 18.20
C GLY A 169 -7.26 10.81 18.73
N TYR A 170 -6.79 9.76 18.06
CA TYR A 170 -7.00 8.37 18.45
C TYR A 170 -5.76 7.74 19.09
N HIS A 171 -4.69 8.50 19.33
CA HIS A 171 -3.42 8.03 19.92
C HIS A 171 -2.84 6.78 19.21
N ILE A 172 -3.02 6.68 17.90
CA ILE A 172 -2.58 5.56 17.06
C ILE A 172 -1.06 5.47 17.02
N LEU A 173 -0.38 6.61 16.95
CA LEU A 173 1.08 6.69 16.94
C LEU A 173 1.64 6.19 18.28
N ASP A 174 1.02 6.57 19.41
CA ASP A 174 1.43 6.12 20.74
C ASP A 174 1.24 4.59 20.89
N ALA A 175 0.09 4.07 20.45
CA ALA A 175 -0.16 2.63 20.39
C ALA A 175 0.86 1.90 19.51
N LEU A 176 1.32 2.52 18.43
CA LEU A 176 2.37 1.98 17.57
C LEU A 176 3.76 1.94 18.23
N HIS A 177 4.05 2.78 19.22
CA HIS A 177 5.26 2.63 20.05
C HIS A 177 5.09 1.63 21.19
N SER A 178 3.86 1.25 21.53
CA SER A 178 3.57 0.27 22.57
C SER A 178 3.86 -1.18 22.15
N HIS A 179 3.81 -2.09 23.13
CA HIS A 179 3.87 -3.53 22.92
C HIS A 179 2.53 -4.14 22.50
N GLU A 180 1.43 -3.39 22.51
CA GLU A 180 0.10 -3.85 22.08
C GLU A 180 0.07 -4.04 20.56
N HIS A 181 -0.68 -5.03 20.09
CA HIS A 181 -0.97 -5.18 18.66
C HIS A 181 -1.94 -4.09 18.22
N LEU A 182 -1.53 -3.29 17.24
CA LEU A 182 -2.33 -2.17 16.73
C LEU A 182 -3.75 -2.59 16.29
N SER A 183 -3.92 -3.79 15.74
CA SER A 183 -5.24 -4.29 15.33
C SER A 183 -6.23 -4.37 16.49
N TYR A 184 -5.79 -4.83 17.67
CA TYR A 184 -6.65 -4.89 18.86
C TYR A 184 -6.94 -3.50 19.42
N TYR A 185 -5.94 -2.62 19.37
CA TYR A 185 -6.11 -1.22 19.77
C TYR A 185 -7.18 -0.51 18.93
N LEU A 186 -7.09 -0.63 17.60
CA LEU A 186 -8.03 0.00 16.67
C LEU A 186 -9.43 -0.61 16.79
N GLU A 187 -9.54 -1.93 16.99
CA GLU A 187 -10.83 -2.58 17.22
C GLU A 187 -11.51 -2.09 18.52
N ARG A 188 -10.72 -1.82 19.57
CA ARG A 188 -11.24 -1.29 20.84
C ARG A 188 -11.79 0.13 20.66
N ILE A 189 -11.02 1.03 20.07
CA ILE A 189 -11.45 2.41 19.80
C ILE A 189 -12.72 2.42 18.94
N ASP A 190 -12.76 1.58 17.92
CA ASP A 190 -13.90 1.52 17.02
C ASP A 190 -15.21 1.11 17.73
N LYS A 191 -15.13 0.12 18.63
CA LYS A 191 -16.27 -0.28 19.47
C LYS A 191 -16.71 0.81 20.44
N GLU A 192 -15.78 1.63 20.92
CA GLU A 192 -16.08 2.76 21.82
C GLU A 192 -16.77 3.91 21.08
N GLN A 193 -16.37 4.18 19.83
CA GLN A 193 -16.98 5.22 18.98
C GLN A 193 -18.35 4.81 18.41
N SER A 194 -18.61 3.50 18.31
CA SER A 194 -19.88 2.97 17.77
C SER A 194 -20.99 2.83 18.82
N LYS A 195 -20.74 3.26 20.07
CA LYS A 195 -21.72 3.29 21.18
C LYS A 195 -22.31 4.68 21.34
#